data_AF-A0A836BU12-F1
#
_entry.id   AF-A0A836BU12-F1
#
_cell.length_a   1.000
_cell.length_b   1.000
_cell.length_c   1.000
_cell.angle_alpha   90.00
_cell.angle_beta   90.00
_cell.angle_gamma   90.00
#
_symmetry.space_group_name_H-M   'P 1'
#
loop_
_entity.id
_entity.type
_entity.pdbx_description
1 polymer ?
#
loop_
_entity_poly.entity_id
_entity_poly.type
_entity_poly.pdbx_seq_one_letter_code
_entity_poly.pdbx_strand_id
1 'polypeptide(L)'
;MFDRRVVRGNTYAARILPADAVPTQTKTQPKKRPTRTLPPRTPEAVEGRRHIDIQTDVYLEELTDTVPEADTSTQTDAFLDRPPTPLFVPQKTGTDAVTQIENGDLFDFDFEVEPILEVLVGKVLEQGLMEVLEEEELAAMRAHQEHFEQIRNAELVATQRMEAAERRKLEEKERRMQQERERVERERVVRQKVAASAFARGYLSGIVNTVFDRLVSSGYIYDPVMREVETGFMPWLKEQAIGYLARGVVARQVVNRLVEDATAALAANREALAGKAAEATAAVDAWAARQKALEDQLQGAELEAVRQRPTFVLRELKPAVATPEAIEAATAELQAQAEEAATIAYEAKRSEAAEKAREEAEAKAEEQRARLEELQAKAAEEAAERGEDPPEEPPQLDEPMIDVEALVAEAADAVEKPPVKEVMDIDILSYMLDKGAITKDAIIQSLAVHALGDKAFTANPLFAEPSSAST
;
A
#
# COMPACT_ATOMS: atom_id res chain seq x y z
N MET A 1 7.18 -13.07 -95.07
CA MET A 1 8.54 -12.89 -95.64
C MET A 1 9.45 -13.95 -95.03
N PHE A 2 10.29 -14.60 -95.83
CA PHE A 2 11.27 -15.57 -95.34
C PHE A 2 12.69 -14.98 -95.47
N ASP A 3 13.51 -15.10 -94.43
CA ASP A 3 14.90 -14.62 -94.44
C ASP A 3 15.80 -15.59 -95.22
N ARG A 4 16.68 -15.03 -96.05
CA ARG A 4 17.61 -15.77 -96.92
C ARG A 4 18.96 -16.06 -96.25
N ARG A 5 19.14 -15.74 -94.97
CA ARG A 5 20.41 -15.90 -94.23
C ARG A 5 20.49 -17.14 -93.31
N VAL A 6 19.44 -17.95 -93.20
CA VAL A 6 19.41 -19.12 -92.30
C VAL A 6 19.54 -20.43 -93.08
N VAL A 7 20.79 -20.92 -93.24
CA VAL A 7 21.05 -22.24 -93.82
C VAL A 7 20.81 -23.32 -92.76
N ARG A 8 19.73 -24.10 -92.91
CA ARG A 8 19.50 -25.35 -92.15
C ARG A 8 19.87 -26.55 -93.02
N GLY A 9 21.14 -26.92 -93.02
CA GLY A 9 21.61 -28.14 -93.67
C GLY A 9 21.16 -29.38 -92.91
N ASN A 10 20.49 -30.32 -93.59
CA ASN A 10 20.16 -31.63 -93.05
C ASN A 10 21.26 -32.64 -93.41
N THR A 11 21.66 -33.49 -92.47
CA THR A 11 22.54 -34.63 -92.74
C THR A 11 21.74 -35.86 -93.20
N TYR A 12 22.41 -36.82 -93.85
CA TYR A 12 21.86 -38.05 -94.45
C TYR A 12 21.02 -37.91 -95.74
N ALA A 13 21.71 -38.00 -96.89
CA ALA A 13 21.28 -38.69 -98.10
C ALA A 13 22.53 -39.09 -98.92
N ALA A 14 22.43 -40.07 -99.82
CA ALA A 14 23.56 -40.59 -100.60
C ALA A 14 23.16 -40.87 -102.08
N ARG A 15 24.13 -41.32 -102.91
CA ARG A 15 23.95 -41.91 -104.28
C ARG A 15 23.57 -40.90 -105.39
N ILE A 16 23.94 -41.02 -106.69
CA ILE A 16 24.77 -41.96 -107.51
C ILE A 16 25.50 -41.17 -108.66
N LEU A 17 26.49 -41.77 -109.33
CA LEU A 17 27.00 -41.48 -110.70
C LEU A 17 26.06 -42.10 -111.80
N PRO A 18 26.26 -42.03 -113.17
CA PRO A 18 27.48 -41.73 -113.97
C PRO A 18 27.31 -41.02 -115.37
N ALA A 19 28.41 -41.03 -116.17
CA ALA A 19 28.54 -41.15 -117.66
C ALA A 19 28.56 -39.93 -118.65
N ASP A 20 29.70 -39.82 -119.35
CA ASP A 20 30.01 -39.60 -120.79
C ASP A 20 29.39 -38.47 -121.69
N ALA A 21 30.25 -37.81 -122.52
CA ALA A 21 30.26 -37.89 -124.02
C ALA A 21 30.82 -36.66 -124.84
N VAL A 22 32.09 -36.71 -125.31
CA VAL A 22 32.68 -36.26 -126.64
C VAL A 22 32.40 -34.84 -127.27
N PRO A 23 32.93 -34.44 -128.47
CA PRO A 23 34.34 -34.23 -128.92
C PRO A 23 34.61 -32.87 -129.71
N THR A 24 35.82 -32.64 -130.30
CA THR A 24 36.09 -32.14 -131.71
C THR A 24 37.29 -31.14 -131.98
N GLN A 25 38.40 -31.66 -132.53
CA GLN A 25 39.29 -31.23 -133.67
C GLN A 25 39.81 -29.79 -134.03
N THR A 26 41.16 -29.61 -133.99
CA THR A 26 42.10 -28.97 -135.01
C THR A 26 42.04 -27.43 -135.32
N LYS A 27 43.07 -26.64 -135.73
CA LYS A 27 44.28 -26.72 -136.64
C LYS A 27 45.30 -25.56 -136.34
N THR A 28 46.46 -25.24 -136.99
CA THR A 28 47.74 -25.94 -137.38
C THR A 28 48.85 -24.93 -137.86
N GLN A 29 50.16 -25.13 -137.53
CA GLN A 29 51.42 -24.69 -138.26
C GLN A 29 51.80 -23.16 -138.27
N PRO A 30 53.08 -22.71 -138.59
CA PRO A 30 54.26 -23.45 -139.13
C PRO A 30 55.72 -23.19 -138.57
N LYS A 31 56.58 -24.24 -138.69
CA LYS A 31 58.04 -24.31 -139.04
C LYS A 31 59.16 -23.43 -138.39
N LYS A 32 60.21 -24.12 -137.87
CA LYS A 32 61.58 -24.25 -138.48
C LYS A 32 62.41 -25.39 -137.83
N ARG A 33 63.61 -25.71 -138.35
CA ARG A 33 64.49 -26.86 -138.01
C ARG A 33 65.99 -26.51 -138.15
N PRO A 34 66.88 -27.18 -137.41
CA PRO A 34 68.02 -27.91 -138.04
C PRO A 34 67.83 -29.45 -138.11
N THR A 35 68.85 -30.19 -138.58
CA THR A 35 68.76 -31.63 -138.93
C THR A 35 70.07 -32.42 -138.79
N ARG A 36 70.04 -33.60 -138.14
CA ARG A 36 71.04 -34.70 -138.14
C ARG A 36 70.35 -35.99 -137.62
N THR A 37 70.68 -37.24 -137.98
CA THR A 37 71.44 -37.83 -139.12
C THR A 37 70.91 -39.27 -139.36
N LEU A 38 71.13 -39.88 -140.53
CA LEU A 38 70.84 -41.30 -140.84
C LEU A 38 72.10 -42.05 -141.32
N PRO A 39 72.16 -43.40 -141.25
CA PRO A 39 73.30 -44.20 -141.71
C PRO A 39 73.45 -44.22 -143.25
N PRO A 40 74.65 -44.54 -143.77
CA PRO A 40 74.96 -44.46 -145.20
C PRO A 40 74.27 -45.56 -146.04
N ARG A 41 74.07 -45.24 -147.33
CA ARG A 41 73.53 -46.11 -148.38
C ARG A 41 74.57 -46.24 -149.49
N THR A 42 74.62 -47.36 -150.19
CA THR A 42 75.55 -47.58 -151.32
C THR A 42 75.24 -46.63 -152.49
N PRO A 43 76.27 -46.21 -153.27
CA PRO A 43 76.09 -45.31 -154.40
C PRO A 43 75.43 -46.00 -155.61
N GLU A 44 74.86 -45.18 -156.50
CA GLU A 44 74.09 -45.65 -157.67
C GLU A 44 74.98 -45.92 -158.91
N ALA A 45 74.40 -46.59 -159.92
CA ALA A 45 75.11 -47.08 -161.09
C ALA A 45 75.57 -45.95 -162.05
N VAL A 46 76.76 -46.12 -162.65
CA VAL A 46 77.26 -45.23 -163.72
C VAL A 46 76.48 -45.45 -165.02
N GLU A 47 76.02 -44.37 -165.65
CA GLU A 47 75.25 -44.42 -166.89
C GLU A 47 75.94 -45.22 -168.00
N GLY A 48 75.12 -45.90 -168.84
CA GLY A 48 75.60 -46.79 -169.89
C GLY A 48 75.97 -48.20 -169.42
N ARG A 49 76.00 -48.49 -168.12
CA ARG A 49 76.10 -49.85 -167.57
C ARG A 49 74.96 -50.11 -166.59
N ARG A 50 74.34 -51.29 -166.68
CA ARG A 50 73.43 -51.78 -165.64
C ARG A 50 74.22 -52.60 -164.64
N HIS A 51 73.98 -52.41 -163.35
CA HIS A 51 74.34 -53.44 -162.38
C HIS A 51 73.54 -54.70 -162.72
N ILE A 52 74.23 -55.84 -162.71
CA ILE A 52 73.63 -57.17 -162.71
C ILE A 52 73.81 -57.67 -161.28
N ASP A 53 72.72 -58.12 -160.67
CA ASP A 53 72.76 -58.72 -159.35
C ASP A 53 73.59 -60.01 -159.44
N ILE A 54 74.71 -60.05 -158.70
CA ILE A 54 75.56 -61.23 -158.63
C ILE A 54 74.80 -62.27 -157.82
N GLN A 55 74.55 -63.43 -158.42
CA GLN A 55 73.78 -64.50 -157.79
C GLN A 55 74.54 -65.09 -156.59
N THR A 56 74.22 -64.62 -155.38
CA THR A 56 74.75 -65.14 -154.11
C THR A 56 73.88 -66.26 -153.51
N ASP A 57 73.04 -66.90 -154.33
CA ASP A 57 72.32 -68.10 -153.94
C ASP A 57 73.32 -69.25 -153.78
N VAL A 58 73.43 -69.83 -152.59
CA VAL A 58 74.27 -71.01 -152.35
C VAL A 58 73.57 -72.23 -152.94
N TYR A 59 74.01 -72.66 -154.13
CA TYR A 59 73.32 -73.69 -154.90
C TYR A 59 74.30 -74.67 -155.57
N LEU A 60 74.26 -75.94 -155.14
CA LEU A 60 74.95 -77.12 -155.70
C LEU A 60 76.49 -77.09 -155.56
N GLU A 61 77.12 -77.95 -154.75
CA GLU A 61 77.34 -79.43 -154.87
C GLU A 61 78.70 -79.73 -155.51
N GLU A 62 79.53 -80.54 -154.84
CA GLU A 62 80.55 -81.35 -155.51
C GLU A 62 80.90 -82.60 -154.67
N LEU A 63 81.48 -83.61 -155.32
CA LEU A 63 81.51 -85.00 -154.83
C LEU A 63 82.78 -85.34 -154.03
N THR A 64 82.69 -86.45 -153.29
CA THR A 64 83.81 -87.12 -152.63
C THR A 64 84.80 -87.72 -153.63
N ASP A 65 86.10 -87.50 -153.44
CA ASP A 65 87.15 -88.43 -153.87
C ASP A 65 88.33 -88.40 -152.88
N THR A 66 89.07 -89.51 -152.78
CA THR A 66 90.22 -89.68 -151.87
C THR A 66 91.29 -90.56 -152.51
N VAL A 67 92.42 -89.95 -152.89
CA VAL A 67 93.60 -90.60 -153.50
C VAL A 67 94.87 -90.04 -152.80
N PRO A 68 95.97 -90.81 -152.61
CA PRO A 68 96.90 -90.60 -151.49
C PRO A 68 98.35 -90.24 -151.92
N GLU A 69 99.33 -90.58 -151.05
CA GLU A 69 100.81 -90.66 -151.27
C GLU A 69 101.63 -89.36 -151.14
N ALA A 70 102.88 -89.35 -150.62
CA ALA A 70 103.66 -90.39 -149.91
C ALA A 70 104.78 -89.78 -149.01
N ASP A 71 105.25 -90.54 -148.00
CA ASP A 71 106.39 -90.18 -147.15
C ASP A 71 107.75 -90.45 -147.81
N THR A 72 108.69 -89.50 -147.75
CA THR A 72 110.14 -89.72 -147.96
C THR A 72 110.97 -88.77 -147.08
N SER A 73 112.21 -89.14 -146.76
CA SER A 73 113.06 -88.40 -145.80
C SER A 73 114.56 -88.49 -146.13
N THR A 74 115.35 -87.52 -145.65
CA THR A 74 116.81 -87.54 -145.39
C THR A 74 117.18 -86.18 -144.76
N GLN A 75 117.73 -86.11 -143.54
CA GLN A 75 119.10 -86.40 -143.10
C GLN A 75 120.09 -85.25 -143.38
N THR A 76 120.68 -84.74 -142.28
CA THR A 76 121.68 -83.66 -142.23
C THR A 76 123.11 -84.17 -142.40
N ASP A 77 123.98 -83.33 -142.95
CA ASP A 77 125.41 -83.28 -142.61
C ASP A 77 125.88 -81.81 -142.57
N ALA A 78 127.02 -81.52 -141.93
CA ALA A 78 127.41 -80.16 -141.52
C ALA A 78 128.79 -79.73 -142.03
N PHE A 79 128.92 -78.46 -142.46
CA PHE A 79 130.22 -77.84 -142.79
C PHE A 79 130.30 -76.38 -142.33
N LEU A 80 131.53 -75.90 -142.11
CA LEU A 80 131.85 -74.66 -141.37
C LEU A 80 132.17 -73.45 -142.24
N ASP A 81 132.18 -72.27 -141.60
CA ASP A 81 132.27 -70.93 -142.20
C ASP A 81 133.52 -70.62 -143.05
N ARG A 82 133.35 -69.63 -143.94
CA ARG A 82 134.43 -68.92 -144.64
C ARG A 82 134.36 -67.42 -144.32
N PRO A 83 135.46 -66.77 -143.89
CA PRO A 83 135.42 -65.36 -143.48
C PRO A 83 135.18 -64.40 -144.66
N PRO A 84 134.51 -63.25 -144.43
CA PRO A 84 134.11 -62.31 -145.48
C PRO A 84 135.25 -61.37 -145.91
N THR A 85 135.19 -60.91 -147.17
CA THR A 85 136.06 -59.84 -147.69
C THR A 85 135.49 -58.45 -147.34
N PRO A 86 136.31 -57.48 -146.90
CA PRO A 86 135.82 -56.16 -146.46
C PRO A 86 135.34 -55.28 -147.63
N LEU A 87 134.31 -54.48 -147.36
CA LEU A 87 133.68 -53.55 -148.32
C LEU A 87 134.37 -52.18 -148.31
N PHE A 88 134.55 -51.60 -149.50
CA PHE A 88 135.08 -50.23 -149.67
C PHE A 88 133.94 -49.20 -149.63
N VAL A 89 134.14 -48.09 -148.90
CA VAL A 89 133.13 -47.04 -148.69
C VAL A 89 133.70 -45.66 -149.03
N PRO A 90 133.19 -44.96 -150.06
CA PRO A 90 133.59 -43.58 -150.38
C PRO A 90 133.06 -42.56 -149.35
N GLN A 91 133.78 -41.45 -149.17
CA GLN A 91 133.31 -40.31 -148.37
C GLN A 91 132.26 -39.48 -149.12
N LYS A 92 131.31 -38.90 -148.36
CA LYS A 92 130.35 -37.90 -148.84
C LYS A 92 130.92 -36.48 -148.71
N THR A 93 130.48 -35.58 -149.58
CA THR A 93 130.71 -34.13 -149.48
C THR A 93 129.39 -33.37 -149.61
N GLY A 94 129.22 -32.36 -148.76
CA GLY A 94 128.03 -31.52 -148.62
C GLY A 94 128.15 -30.67 -147.34
N THR A 95 127.40 -29.58 -147.25
CA THR A 95 127.37 -28.71 -146.06
C THR A 95 125.96 -28.71 -145.48
N ASP A 96 125.82 -29.27 -144.28
CA ASP A 96 124.55 -29.33 -143.58
C ASP A 96 124.19 -27.98 -142.94
N ALA A 97 122.90 -27.69 -142.85
CA ALA A 97 122.35 -26.50 -142.20
C ALA A 97 121.13 -26.90 -141.35
N VAL A 98 120.91 -26.19 -140.25
CA VAL A 98 119.79 -26.41 -139.32
C VAL A 98 119.07 -25.10 -139.07
N THR A 99 117.75 -25.12 -139.17
CA THR A 99 116.85 -24.01 -138.83
C THR A 99 115.94 -24.46 -137.70
N GLN A 100 115.93 -23.73 -136.59
CA GLN A 100 115.09 -23.97 -135.42
C GLN A 100 114.28 -22.71 -135.13
N ILE A 101 113.03 -22.89 -134.68
CA ILE A 101 112.16 -21.81 -134.21
C ILE A 101 112.29 -21.74 -132.69
N GLU A 102 112.52 -20.55 -132.16
CA GLU A 102 112.78 -20.32 -130.74
C GLU A 102 111.49 -19.98 -129.97
N ASN A 103 111.49 -20.14 -128.64
CA ASN A 103 110.29 -19.92 -127.82
C ASN A 103 109.81 -18.46 -127.89
N GLY A 104 108.62 -18.26 -128.50
CA GLY A 104 107.98 -16.95 -128.68
C GLY A 104 107.99 -16.41 -130.11
N ASP A 105 108.76 -17.00 -131.03
CA ASP A 105 108.93 -16.53 -132.42
C ASP A 105 107.66 -16.68 -133.30
N LEU A 106 106.75 -17.59 -132.92
CA LEU A 106 105.43 -17.80 -133.53
C LEU A 106 104.25 -17.50 -132.58
N PHE A 107 104.44 -16.63 -131.58
CA PHE A 107 103.37 -16.28 -130.65
C PHE A 107 102.36 -15.29 -131.26
N ASP A 108 101.12 -15.72 -131.40
CA ASP A 108 99.98 -14.86 -131.75
C ASP A 108 99.16 -14.57 -130.48
N PHE A 109 99.12 -13.29 -130.08
CA PHE A 109 98.42 -12.86 -128.87
C PHE A 109 96.91 -12.99 -129.00
N ASP A 110 96.33 -12.65 -130.16
CA ASP A 110 94.88 -12.60 -130.32
C ASP A 110 94.29 -14.02 -130.29
N PHE A 111 95.03 -15.01 -130.81
CA PHE A 111 94.66 -16.43 -130.74
C PHE A 111 94.79 -17.03 -129.33
N GLU A 112 95.90 -16.77 -128.62
CA GLU A 112 96.13 -17.38 -127.29
C GLU A 112 95.29 -16.72 -126.17
N VAL A 113 94.90 -15.45 -126.34
CA VAL A 113 94.10 -14.72 -125.34
C VAL A 113 92.59 -15.03 -125.45
N GLU A 114 92.09 -15.47 -126.60
CA GLU A 114 90.65 -15.69 -126.83
C GLU A 114 90.04 -16.74 -125.87
N PRO A 115 90.64 -17.91 -125.61
CA PRO A 115 90.13 -18.87 -124.61
C PRO A 115 90.14 -18.32 -123.18
N ILE A 116 91.09 -17.43 -122.84
CA ILE A 116 91.18 -16.81 -121.52
C ILE A 116 90.03 -15.78 -121.36
N LEU A 117 89.76 -15.00 -122.41
CA LEU A 117 88.65 -14.05 -122.43
C LEU A 117 87.28 -14.73 -122.46
N GLU A 118 87.11 -15.82 -123.21
CA GLU A 118 85.86 -16.61 -123.21
C GLU A 118 85.52 -17.11 -121.80
N VAL A 119 86.50 -17.74 -121.12
CA VAL A 119 86.31 -18.25 -119.75
C VAL A 119 86.08 -17.12 -118.76
N LEU A 120 86.79 -15.99 -118.87
CA LEU A 120 86.65 -14.86 -117.95
C LEU A 120 85.28 -14.18 -118.12
N VAL A 121 84.90 -13.84 -119.35
CA VAL A 121 83.61 -13.21 -119.68
C VAL A 121 82.46 -14.14 -119.34
N GLY A 122 82.53 -15.41 -119.75
CA GLY A 122 81.52 -16.41 -119.45
C GLY A 122 81.31 -16.58 -117.93
N LYS A 123 82.40 -16.69 -117.16
CA LYS A 123 82.32 -16.80 -115.70
C LYS A 123 81.77 -15.53 -115.03
N VAL A 124 82.18 -14.34 -115.45
CA VAL A 124 81.68 -13.08 -114.86
C VAL A 124 80.20 -12.88 -115.19
N LEU A 125 79.74 -13.24 -116.40
CA LEU A 125 78.33 -13.18 -116.77
C LEU A 125 77.48 -14.20 -115.98
N GLU A 126 77.95 -15.44 -115.84
CA GLU A 126 77.24 -16.49 -115.08
C GLU A 126 77.17 -16.15 -113.58
N GLN A 127 78.27 -15.67 -112.99
CA GLN A 127 78.27 -15.23 -111.59
C GLN A 127 77.34 -14.02 -111.37
N GLY A 128 77.44 -12.99 -112.21
CA GLY A 128 76.55 -11.82 -112.12
C GLY A 128 75.07 -12.16 -112.32
N LEU A 129 74.76 -13.14 -113.17
CA LEU A 129 73.39 -13.62 -113.36
C LEU A 129 72.87 -14.37 -112.12
N MET A 130 73.69 -15.25 -111.51
CA MET A 130 73.32 -15.93 -110.27
C MET A 130 73.14 -14.95 -109.10
N GLU A 131 74.05 -13.98 -108.95
CA GLU A 131 74.01 -12.97 -107.89
C GLU A 131 72.75 -12.09 -108.01
N VAL A 132 72.41 -11.61 -109.22
CA VAL A 132 71.18 -10.83 -109.46
C VAL A 132 69.90 -11.64 -109.21
N LEU A 133 69.89 -12.93 -109.56
CA LEU A 133 68.74 -13.81 -109.29
C LEU A 133 68.56 -14.06 -107.78
N GLU A 134 69.64 -14.28 -107.03
CA GLU A 134 69.57 -14.40 -105.56
C GLU A 134 69.10 -13.07 -104.92
N GLU A 135 69.60 -11.93 -105.38
CA GLU A 135 69.16 -10.62 -104.89
C GLU A 135 67.67 -10.34 -105.18
N GLU A 136 67.16 -10.66 -106.38
CA GLU A 136 65.73 -10.51 -106.70
C GLU A 136 64.85 -11.48 -105.89
N GLU A 137 65.23 -12.75 -105.72
CA GLU A 137 64.49 -13.70 -104.89
C GLU A 137 64.47 -13.27 -103.40
N LEU A 138 65.60 -12.83 -102.85
CA LEU A 138 65.68 -12.31 -101.49
C LEU A 138 64.90 -11.00 -101.31
N ALA A 139 64.89 -10.11 -102.31
CA ALA A 139 64.09 -8.90 -102.29
C ALA A 139 62.59 -9.21 -102.34
N ALA A 140 62.15 -10.13 -103.21
CA ALA A 140 60.77 -10.57 -103.30
C ALA A 140 60.29 -11.23 -101.99
N MET A 141 61.11 -12.11 -101.40
CA MET A 141 60.84 -12.75 -100.11
C MET A 141 60.70 -11.73 -98.97
N ARG A 142 61.60 -10.74 -98.88
CA ARG A 142 61.52 -9.66 -97.88
C ARG A 142 60.27 -8.81 -98.07
N ALA A 143 59.99 -8.35 -99.30
CA ALA A 143 58.79 -7.56 -99.60
C ALA A 143 57.49 -8.32 -99.28
N HIS A 144 57.46 -9.63 -99.51
CA HIS A 144 56.32 -10.48 -99.17
C HIS A 144 56.13 -10.62 -97.64
N GLN A 145 57.23 -10.81 -96.90
CA GLN A 145 57.23 -10.85 -95.43
C GLN A 145 56.78 -9.50 -94.84
N GLU A 146 57.37 -8.38 -95.28
CA GLU A 146 56.99 -7.04 -94.83
C GLU A 146 55.51 -6.74 -95.07
N HIS A 147 54.97 -7.13 -96.23
CA HIS A 147 53.56 -6.97 -96.54
C HIS A 147 52.65 -7.78 -95.60
N PHE A 148 53.01 -9.04 -95.30
CA PHE A 148 52.28 -9.85 -94.32
C PHE A 148 52.40 -9.30 -92.90
N GLU A 149 53.55 -8.80 -92.49
CA GLU A 149 53.74 -8.20 -91.17
C GLU A 149 52.94 -6.89 -91.02
N GLN A 150 52.87 -6.06 -92.07
CA GLN A 150 51.99 -4.88 -92.11
C GLN A 150 50.51 -5.26 -91.94
N ILE A 151 50.03 -6.26 -92.69
CA ILE A 151 48.64 -6.77 -92.57
C ILE A 151 48.39 -7.30 -91.15
N ARG A 152 49.25 -8.20 -90.67
CA ARG A 152 49.13 -8.83 -89.34
C ARG A 152 49.13 -7.80 -88.21
N ASN A 153 49.97 -6.77 -88.30
CA ASN A 153 50.01 -5.69 -87.31
C ASN A 153 48.75 -4.81 -87.37
N ALA A 154 48.22 -4.52 -88.56
CA ALA A 154 46.96 -3.80 -88.70
C ALA A 154 45.76 -4.61 -88.15
N GLU A 155 45.70 -5.91 -88.42
CA GLU A 155 44.70 -6.83 -87.87
C GLU A 155 44.81 -6.97 -86.35
N LEU A 156 46.03 -7.03 -85.80
CA LEU A 156 46.27 -7.07 -84.36
C LEU A 156 45.79 -5.78 -83.66
N VAL A 157 46.07 -4.61 -84.23
CA VAL A 157 45.58 -3.32 -83.70
C VAL A 157 44.06 -3.22 -83.82
N ALA A 158 43.47 -3.69 -84.92
CA ALA A 158 42.02 -3.71 -85.12
C ALA A 158 41.31 -4.63 -84.12
N THR A 159 41.83 -5.86 -83.92
CA THR A 159 41.26 -6.84 -82.97
C THR A 159 41.39 -6.36 -81.53
N GLN A 160 42.56 -5.87 -81.10
CA GLN A 160 42.74 -5.27 -79.77
C GLN A 160 41.80 -4.09 -79.52
N ARG A 161 41.58 -3.23 -80.52
CA ARG A 161 40.62 -2.10 -80.44
C ARG A 161 39.18 -2.59 -80.25
N MET A 162 38.79 -3.67 -80.93
CA MET A 162 37.46 -4.26 -80.80
C MET A 162 37.28 -4.97 -79.45
N GLU A 163 38.29 -5.74 -79.00
CA GLU A 163 38.29 -6.39 -77.68
C GLU A 163 38.18 -5.37 -76.55
N ALA A 164 39.00 -4.31 -76.58
CA ALA A 164 38.95 -3.24 -75.59
C ALA A 164 37.60 -2.48 -75.60
N ALA A 165 36.92 -2.39 -76.75
CA ALA A 165 35.59 -1.80 -76.86
C ALA A 165 34.50 -2.71 -76.27
N GLU A 166 34.51 -4.01 -76.57
CA GLU A 166 33.56 -4.97 -75.99
C GLU A 166 33.80 -5.16 -74.48
N ARG A 167 35.05 -5.21 -74.04
CA ARG A 167 35.40 -5.27 -72.61
C ARG A 167 34.79 -4.11 -71.84
N ARG A 168 34.92 -2.86 -72.33
CA ARG A 168 34.31 -1.68 -71.70
C ARG A 168 32.78 -1.77 -71.67
N LYS A 169 32.13 -2.28 -72.73
CA LYS A 169 30.68 -2.50 -72.76
C LYS A 169 30.25 -3.56 -71.74
N LEU A 170 31.02 -4.64 -71.59
CA LEU A 170 30.76 -5.71 -70.61
C LEU A 170 30.94 -5.20 -69.18
N GLU A 171 32.03 -4.49 -68.89
CA GLU A 171 32.31 -3.87 -67.58
C GLU A 171 31.22 -2.85 -67.20
N GLU A 172 30.77 -1.98 -68.12
CA GLU A 172 29.62 -1.10 -67.82
C GLU A 172 28.33 -1.90 -67.64
N LYS A 173 28.02 -2.86 -68.51
CA LYS A 173 26.80 -3.68 -68.42
C LYS A 173 26.72 -4.44 -67.09
N GLU A 174 27.83 -5.01 -66.63
CA GLU A 174 27.93 -5.66 -65.32
C GLU A 174 27.69 -4.65 -64.20
N ARG A 175 28.35 -3.47 -64.24
CA ARG A 175 28.15 -2.42 -63.24
C ARG A 175 26.71 -1.94 -63.17
N ARG A 176 26.02 -1.80 -64.32
CA ARG A 176 24.58 -1.46 -64.38
C ARG A 176 23.71 -2.57 -63.79
N MET A 177 24.00 -3.83 -64.10
CA MET A 177 23.30 -4.99 -63.54
C MET A 177 23.49 -5.12 -62.01
N GLN A 178 24.68 -4.81 -61.49
CA GLN A 178 24.93 -4.75 -60.05
C GLN A 178 24.18 -3.58 -59.39
N GLN A 179 24.25 -2.39 -59.98
CA GLN A 179 23.54 -1.20 -59.48
C GLN A 179 22.03 -1.41 -59.40
N GLU A 180 21.40 -2.03 -60.42
CA GLU A 180 19.96 -2.32 -60.38
C GLU A 180 19.61 -3.44 -59.38
N ARG A 181 20.45 -4.47 -59.24
CA ARG A 181 20.29 -5.51 -58.19
C ARG A 181 20.31 -4.89 -56.79
N GLU A 182 21.30 -4.04 -56.50
CA GLU A 182 21.37 -3.33 -55.22
C GLU A 182 20.22 -2.34 -55.03
N ARG A 183 19.77 -1.65 -56.10
CA ARG A 183 18.61 -0.76 -56.03
C ARG A 183 17.35 -1.53 -55.66
N VAL A 184 17.07 -2.67 -56.31
CA VAL A 184 15.90 -3.51 -56.05
C VAL A 184 15.95 -4.12 -54.64
N GLU A 185 17.12 -4.50 -54.15
CA GLU A 185 17.32 -4.94 -52.75
C GLU A 185 16.98 -3.82 -51.76
N ARG A 186 17.58 -2.63 -51.94
CA ARG A 186 17.33 -1.46 -51.08
C ARG A 186 15.87 -1.02 -51.14
N GLU A 187 15.26 -1.00 -52.32
CA GLU A 187 13.85 -0.65 -52.52
C GLU A 187 12.93 -1.65 -51.79
N ARG A 188 13.21 -2.96 -51.88
CA ARG A 188 12.49 -3.99 -51.12
C ARG A 188 12.60 -3.79 -49.62
N VAL A 189 13.81 -3.58 -49.10
CA VAL A 189 14.06 -3.38 -47.66
C VAL A 189 13.43 -2.08 -47.15
N VAL A 190 13.53 -0.98 -47.89
CA VAL A 190 12.88 0.29 -47.54
C VAL A 190 11.35 0.14 -47.56
N ARG A 191 10.78 -0.47 -48.61
CA ARG A 191 9.33 -0.72 -48.70
C ARG A 191 8.82 -1.58 -47.53
N GLN A 192 9.56 -2.61 -47.14
CA GLN A 192 9.24 -3.42 -45.97
C GLN A 192 9.34 -2.63 -44.66
N LYS A 193 10.40 -1.83 -44.46
CA LYS A 193 10.57 -0.98 -43.28
C LYS A 193 9.48 0.09 -43.16
N VAL A 194 9.10 0.75 -44.26
CA VAL A 194 8.01 1.74 -44.28
C VAL A 194 6.67 1.09 -43.98
N ALA A 195 6.35 -0.05 -44.60
CA ALA A 195 5.12 -0.79 -44.31
C ALA A 195 5.05 -1.25 -42.85
N ALA A 196 6.14 -1.80 -42.31
CA ALA A 196 6.22 -2.21 -40.90
C ALA A 196 6.09 -1.02 -39.94
N SER A 197 6.71 0.13 -40.25
CA SER A 197 6.61 1.35 -39.44
C SER A 197 5.20 1.94 -39.45
N ALA A 198 4.53 1.98 -40.62
CA ALA A 198 3.16 2.44 -40.74
C ALA A 198 2.18 1.51 -39.98
N PHE A 199 2.31 0.20 -40.15
CA PHE A 199 1.54 -0.79 -39.41
C PHE A 199 1.77 -0.68 -37.89
N ALA A 200 3.03 -0.62 -37.45
CA ALA A 200 3.38 -0.50 -36.04
C ALA A 200 2.83 0.80 -35.43
N ARG A 201 2.88 1.94 -36.14
CA ARG A 201 2.32 3.21 -35.65
C ARG A 201 0.79 3.15 -35.49
N GLY A 202 0.09 2.58 -36.46
CA GLY A 202 -1.36 2.36 -36.37
C GLY A 202 -1.74 1.40 -35.24
N TYR A 203 -1.13 0.22 -35.22
CA TYR A 203 -1.37 -0.81 -34.20
C TYR A 203 -1.04 -0.31 -32.78
N LEU A 204 0.09 0.39 -32.61
CA LEU A 204 0.46 0.99 -31.33
C LEU A 204 -0.55 2.06 -30.89
N SER A 205 -1.08 2.90 -31.78
CA SER A 205 -2.11 3.89 -31.40
C SER A 205 -3.40 3.24 -30.89
N GLY A 206 -3.80 2.10 -31.46
CA GLY A 206 -4.94 1.31 -30.96
C GLY A 206 -4.64 0.60 -29.62
N ILE A 207 -3.46 0.00 -29.49
CA ILE A 207 -3.01 -0.62 -28.22
C ILE A 207 -2.92 0.44 -27.11
N VAL A 208 -2.29 1.58 -27.36
CA VAL A 208 -2.08 2.64 -26.36
C VAL A 208 -3.43 3.03 -25.73
N ASN A 209 -4.43 3.37 -26.55
CA ASN A 209 -5.76 3.73 -26.05
C ASN A 209 -6.39 2.57 -25.25
N THR A 210 -6.47 1.37 -25.82
CA THR A 210 -7.08 0.22 -25.13
C THR A 210 -6.33 -0.23 -23.87
N VAL A 211 -5.02 0.02 -23.76
CA VAL A 211 -4.24 -0.19 -22.53
C VAL A 211 -4.52 0.90 -21.52
N PHE A 212 -4.57 2.18 -21.91
CA PHE A 212 -4.96 3.28 -21.02
C PHE A 212 -6.39 3.08 -20.48
N ASP A 213 -7.36 2.76 -21.34
CA ASP A 213 -8.74 2.44 -20.94
C ASP A 213 -8.80 1.28 -19.94
N ARG A 214 -8.01 0.22 -20.15
CA ARG A 214 -7.86 -0.90 -19.21
C ARG A 214 -7.19 -0.48 -17.90
N LEU A 215 -6.17 0.37 -17.93
CA LEU A 215 -5.41 0.79 -16.75
C LEU A 215 -6.20 1.78 -15.88
N VAL A 216 -7.07 2.58 -16.50
CA VAL A 216 -8.08 3.42 -15.82
C VAL A 216 -9.21 2.55 -15.26
N SER A 217 -9.83 1.68 -16.06
CA SER A 217 -10.96 0.84 -15.59
C SER A 217 -10.58 -0.24 -14.58
N SER A 218 -9.30 -0.61 -14.48
CA SER A 218 -8.76 -1.44 -13.38
C SER A 218 -8.17 -0.63 -12.21
N GLY A 219 -8.31 0.70 -12.22
CA GLY A 219 -7.97 1.58 -11.09
C GLY A 219 -6.48 1.86 -10.85
N TYR A 220 -5.59 1.36 -11.72
CA TYR A 220 -4.15 1.63 -11.62
C TYR A 220 -3.80 3.07 -12.03
N ILE A 221 -4.53 3.64 -12.99
CA ILE A 221 -4.55 5.09 -13.23
C ILE A 221 -5.77 5.67 -12.52
N TYR A 222 -5.51 6.32 -11.39
CA TYR A 222 -6.47 7.07 -10.59
C TYR A 222 -6.41 8.56 -10.96
N ASP A 223 -7.55 9.25 -10.83
CA ASP A 223 -7.57 10.71 -10.80
C ASP A 223 -6.84 11.17 -9.52
N PRO A 224 -5.78 11.99 -9.61
CA PRO A 224 -5.06 12.49 -8.43
C PRO A 224 -5.98 13.30 -7.50
N VAL A 225 -6.92 14.07 -8.04
CA VAL A 225 -7.85 14.90 -7.24
C VAL A 225 -8.78 14.01 -6.44
N MET A 226 -9.37 12.97 -7.05
CA MET A 226 -10.21 12.03 -6.30
C MET A 226 -9.42 11.29 -5.23
N ARG A 227 -8.15 10.91 -5.48
CA ARG A 227 -7.34 10.23 -4.46
C ARG A 227 -6.86 11.15 -3.34
N GLU A 228 -6.60 12.42 -3.62
CA GLU A 228 -6.31 13.45 -2.60
C GLU A 228 -7.56 13.73 -1.74
N VAL A 229 -8.76 13.73 -2.34
CA VAL A 229 -10.01 13.81 -1.61
C VAL A 229 -10.22 12.56 -0.74
N GLU A 230 -9.98 11.36 -1.26
CA GLU A 230 -10.17 10.11 -0.50
C GLU A 230 -9.14 9.90 0.62
N THR A 231 -7.87 10.25 0.40
CA THR A 231 -6.80 9.97 1.37
C THR A 231 -6.43 11.16 2.27
N GLY A 232 -6.69 12.39 1.85
CA GLY A 232 -6.45 13.61 2.63
C GLY A 232 -7.73 14.20 3.23
N PHE A 233 -8.68 14.59 2.37
CA PHE A 233 -9.88 15.31 2.82
C PHE A 233 -10.86 14.42 3.61
N MET A 234 -11.12 13.18 3.17
CA MET A 234 -12.10 12.30 3.82
C MET A 234 -11.69 11.86 5.24
N PRO A 235 -10.42 11.57 5.56
CA PRO A 235 -9.98 11.37 6.94
C PRO A 235 -10.13 12.63 7.80
N TRP A 236 -9.73 13.81 7.30
CA TRP A 236 -9.92 15.08 7.99
C TRP A 236 -11.41 15.38 8.26
N LEU A 237 -12.29 15.14 7.28
CA LEU A 237 -13.73 15.31 7.43
C LEU A 237 -14.32 14.34 8.46
N LYS A 238 -13.86 13.10 8.49
CA LYS A 238 -14.24 12.11 9.51
C LYS A 238 -13.77 12.54 10.91
N GLU A 239 -12.54 13.02 11.04
CA GLU A 239 -12.01 13.54 12.31
C GLU A 239 -12.80 14.77 12.79
N GLN A 240 -13.11 15.73 11.91
CA GLN A 240 -13.97 16.87 12.24
C GLN A 240 -15.38 16.43 12.64
N ALA A 241 -15.98 15.47 11.93
CA ALA A 241 -17.30 14.93 12.28
C ALA A 241 -17.28 14.23 13.65
N ILE A 242 -16.24 13.44 13.95
CA ILE A 242 -16.00 12.86 15.28
C ILE A 242 -15.84 13.96 16.33
N GLY A 243 -15.12 15.05 16.03
CA GLY A 243 -14.98 16.22 16.90
C GLY A 243 -16.30 16.98 17.13
N TYR A 244 -17.22 17.00 16.18
CA TYR A 244 -18.59 17.52 16.38
C TYR A 244 -19.44 16.57 17.23
N LEU A 245 -19.38 15.26 16.98
CA LEU A 245 -20.09 14.25 17.78
C LEU A 245 -19.60 14.23 19.24
N ALA A 246 -18.28 14.30 19.46
CA ALA A 246 -17.68 14.39 20.80
C ALA A 246 -18.14 15.65 21.55
N ARG A 247 -18.16 16.83 20.88
CA ARG A 247 -18.75 18.06 21.45
C ARG A 247 -20.24 17.89 21.78
N GLY A 248 -21.00 17.18 20.94
CA GLY A 248 -22.40 16.85 21.21
C GLY A 248 -22.61 15.91 22.41
N VAL A 249 -21.73 14.92 22.58
CA VAL A 249 -21.73 14.02 23.75
C VAL A 249 -21.38 14.79 25.03
N VAL A 250 -20.31 15.59 25.01
CA VAL A 250 -19.93 16.44 26.16
C VAL A 250 -21.05 17.43 26.51
N ALA A 251 -21.65 18.10 25.53
CA ALA A 251 -22.78 18.98 25.76
C ALA A 251 -23.99 18.25 26.39
N ARG A 252 -24.29 17.03 25.93
CA ARG A 252 -25.35 16.19 26.54
C ARG A 252 -25.00 15.76 27.96
N GLN A 253 -23.74 15.41 28.24
CA GLN A 253 -23.29 15.07 29.60
C GLN A 253 -23.40 16.28 30.55
N VAL A 254 -22.98 17.48 30.09
CA VAL A 254 -23.12 18.73 30.85
C VAL A 254 -24.59 19.06 31.11
N VAL A 255 -25.48 18.90 30.11
CA VAL A 255 -26.93 19.11 30.29
C VAL A 255 -27.53 18.08 31.25
N ASN A 256 -27.16 16.81 31.17
CA ASN A 256 -27.64 15.78 32.11
C ASN A 256 -27.20 16.11 33.55
N ARG A 257 -25.92 16.44 33.75
CA ARG A 257 -25.37 16.84 35.06
C ARG A 257 -26.04 18.10 35.61
N LEU A 258 -26.32 19.08 34.75
CA LEU A 258 -27.07 20.29 35.10
C LEU A 258 -28.53 19.98 35.49
N VAL A 259 -29.16 18.98 34.86
CA VAL A 259 -30.52 18.51 35.25
C VAL A 259 -30.49 17.78 36.60
N GLU A 260 -29.47 16.97 36.88
CA GLU A 260 -29.26 16.36 38.21
C GLU A 260 -29.04 17.42 39.29
N ASP A 261 -28.21 18.43 39.02
CA ASP A 261 -27.99 19.55 39.96
C ASP A 261 -29.25 20.41 40.12
N ALA A 262 -30.04 20.57 39.05
CA ALA A 262 -31.33 21.27 39.13
C ALA A 262 -32.39 20.48 39.92
N THR A 263 -32.44 19.15 39.83
CA THR A 263 -33.37 18.35 40.66
C THR A 263 -32.92 18.28 42.12
N ALA A 264 -31.63 18.18 42.39
CA ALA A 264 -31.06 18.30 43.73
C ALA A 264 -31.33 19.69 44.33
N ALA A 265 -31.10 20.77 43.59
CA ALA A 265 -31.43 22.12 44.02
C ALA A 265 -32.95 22.33 44.20
N LEU A 266 -33.80 21.69 43.41
CA LEU A 266 -35.26 21.74 43.57
C LEU A 266 -35.71 21.01 44.85
N ALA A 267 -35.09 19.86 45.18
CA ALA A 267 -35.31 19.17 46.45
C ALA A 267 -34.85 20.03 47.64
N ALA A 268 -33.61 20.53 47.62
CA ALA A 268 -33.08 21.41 48.66
C ALA A 268 -33.89 22.71 48.81
N ASN A 269 -34.43 23.28 47.73
CA ASN A 269 -35.34 24.42 47.79
C ASN A 269 -36.69 24.06 48.44
N ARG A 270 -37.24 22.87 48.19
CA ARG A 270 -38.45 22.40 48.89
C ARG A 270 -38.20 22.18 50.38
N GLU A 271 -37.07 21.56 50.73
CA GLU A 271 -36.65 21.35 52.12
C GLU A 271 -36.41 22.69 52.83
N ALA A 272 -35.75 23.65 52.20
CA ALA A 272 -35.55 24.99 52.75
C ALA A 272 -36.85 25.81 52.87
N LEU A 273 -37.84 25.58 52.00
CA LEU A 273 -39.15 26.25 52.08
C LEU A 273 -40.02 25.60 53.17
N ALA A 274 -39.98 24.27 53.32
CA ALA A 274 -40.57 23.55 54.46
C ALA A 274 -39.89 23.93 55.79
N GLY A 275 -38.57 24.06 55.81
CA GLY A 275 -37.79 24.54 56.95
C GLY A 275 -38.19 25.95 57.36
N LYS A 276 -38.26 26.90 56.42
CA LYS A 276 -38.74 28.27 56.68
C LYS A 276 -40.20 28.32 57.12
N ALA A 277 -41.05 27.41 56.63
CA ALA A 277 -42.42 27.27 57.12
C ALA A 277 -42.45 26.76 58.57
N ALA A 278 -41.61 25.78 58.92
CA ALA A 278 -41.46 25.25 60.27
C ALA A 278 -40.83 26.27 61.25
N GLU A 279 -39.86 27.07 60.80
CA GLU A 279 -39.31 28.21 61.53
C GLU A 279 -40.39 29.27 61.78
N ALA A 280 -41.24 29.56 60.79
CA ALA A 280 -42.34 30.50 60.92
C ALA A 280 -43.45 29.99 61.87
N THR A 281 -43.83 28.71 61.81
CA THR A 281 -44.77 28.14 62.80
C THR A 281 -44.15 28.11 64.18
N ALA A 282 -42.89 27.66 64.33
CA ALA A 282 -42.20 27.66 65.62
C ALA A 282 -42.03 29.07 66.20
N ALA A 283 -41.88 30.11 65.37
CA ALA A 283 -41.88 31.51 65.83
C ALA A 283 -43.27 31.98 66.30
N VAL A 284 -44.35 31.55 65.63
CA VAL A 284 -45.73 31.80 66.08
C VAL A 284 -46.04 31.04 67.37
N ASP A 285 -45.67 29.77 67.46
CA ASP A 285 -45.85 28.91 68.63
C ASP A 285 -45.04 29.44 69.84
N ALA A 286 -43.80 29.87 69.62
CA ALA A 286 -42.98 30.51 70.65
C ALA A 286 -43.51 31.88 71.07
N TRP A 287 -44.10 32.65 70.15
CA TRP A 287 -44.77 33.92 70.49
C TRP A 287 -46.05 33.67 71.30
N ALA A 288 -46.87 32.68 70.91
CA ALA A 288 -48.08 32.27 71.63
C ALA A 288 -47.74 31.71 73.03
N ALA A 289 -46.71 30.86 73.14
CA ALA A 289 -46.21 30.38 74.43
C ALA A 289 -45.69 31.53 75.30
N ARG A 290 -45.06 32.56 74.72
CA ARG A 290 -44.62 33.76 75.44
C ARG A 290 -45.78 34.68 75.84
N GLN A 291 -46.82 34.82 75.02
CA GLN A 291 -48.05 35.52 75.42
C GLN A 291 -48.70 34.79 76.60
N LYS A 292 -48.91 33.47 76.48
CA LYS A 292 -49.48 32.68 77.57
C LYS A 292 -48.64 32.76 78.86
N ALA A 293 -47.31 32.67 78.77
CA ALA A 293 -46.44 32.81 79.94
C ALA A 293 -46.52 34.22 80.58
N LEU A 294 -46.82 35.27 79.81
CA LEU A 294 -47.09 36.62 80.33
C LEU A 294 -48.50 36.73 80.93
N GLU A 295 -49.50 36.05 80.38
CA GLU A 295 -50.85 35.94 80.95
C GLU A 295 -50.83 35.16 82.27
N ASP A 296 -50.14 34.01 82.32
CA ASP A 296 -49.92 33.21 83.53
C ASP A 296 -49.16 34.02 84.60
N GLN A 297 -48.16 34.83 84.21
CA GLN A 297 -47.46 35.76 85.11
C GLN A 297 -48.35 36.92 85.60
N LEU A 298 -49.19 37.50 84.73
CA LEU A 298 -50.14 38.54 85.11
C LEU A 298 -51.19 37.99 86.09
N GLN A 299 -51.77 36.83 85.82
CA GLN A 299 -52.72 36.18 86.72
C GLN A 299 -52.07 35.81 88.06
N GLY A 300 -50.81 35.37 88.06
CA GLY A 300 -50.03 35.18 89.29
C GLY A 300 -49.87 36.48 90.09
N ALA A 301 -49.42 37.55 89.44
CA ALA A 301 -49.24 38.85 90.09
C ALA A 301 -50.56 39.49 90.56
N GLU A 302 -51.66 39.33 89.81
CA GLU A 302 -53.00 39.76 90.23
C GLU A 302 -53.49 38.96 91.43
N LEU A 303 -53.27 37.63 91.47
CA LEU A 303 -53.65 36.77 92.60
C LEU A 303 -52.82 37.10 93.85
N GLU A 304 -51.52 37.35 93.71
CA GLU A 304 -50.65 37.79 94.81
C GLU A 304 -51.06 39.18 95.33
N ALA A 305 -51.31 40.14 94.43
CA ALA A 305 -51.80 41.47 94.80
C ALA A 305 -53.19 41.40 95.47
N VAL A 306 -54.08 40.50 95.05
CA VAL A 306 -55.37 40.28 95.72
C VAL A 306 -55.19 39.65 97.10
N ARG A 307 -54.26 38.71 97.28
CA ARG A 307 -53.92 38.12 98.58
C ARG A 307 -53.29 39.12 99.56
N GLN A 308 -52.50 40.08 99.07
CA GLN A 308 -51.85 41.10 99.91
C GLN A 308 -52.77 42.27 100.31
N ARG A 309 -53.87 42.52 99.58
CA ARG A 309 -54.80 43.63 99.86
C ARG A 309 -55.31 43.72 101.31
N PRO A 310 -55.72 42.64 102.00
CA PRO A 310 -56.20 42.73 103.39
C PRO A 310 -55.10 43.20 104.35
N THR A 311 -53.90 42.62 104.25
CA THR A 311 -52.71 43.02 105.02
C THR A 311 -52.34 44.48 104.75
N PHE A 312 -52.30 44.89 103.47
CA PHE A 312 -52.02 46.26 103.08
C PHE A 312 -53.04 47.26 103.67
N VAL A 313 -54.35 46.96 103.54
CA VAL A 313 -55.44 47.84 104.04
C VAL A 313 -55.43 47.98 105.56
N LEU A 314 -55.06 46.92 106.30
CA LEU A 314 -54.94 46.99 107.76
C LEU A 314 -53.64 47.66 108.23
N ARG A 315 -52.49 47.25 107.70
CA ARG A 315 -51.18 47.51 108.34
C ARG A 315 -50.34 48.59 107.66
N GLU A 316 -50.52 48.82 106.35
CA GLU A 316 -49.60 49.66 105.55
C GLU A 316 -50.26 50.91 104.94
N LEU A 317 -51.60 50.89 104.81
CA LEU A 317 -52.38 51.93 104.15
C LEU A 317 -52.32 53.27 104.90
N LYS A 318 -51.97 54.34 104.18
CA LYS A 318 -51.90 55.72 104.67
C LYS A 318 -52.93 56.60 103.93
N PRO A 319 -53.84 57.31 104.62
CA PRO A 319 -54.00 57.37 106.07
C PRO A 319 -54.54 56.06 106.67
N ALA A 320 -54.09 55.74 107.89
CA ALA A 320 -54.48 54.51 108.59
C ALA A 320 -55.98 54.49 108.89
N VAL A 321 -56.63 53.35 108.62
CA VAL A 321 -58.08 53.18 108.82
C VAL A 321 -58.42 52.70 110.23
N ALA A 322 -57.48 52.03 110.88
CA ALA A 322 -57.51 51.71 112.31
C ALA A 322 -56.13 52.01 112.93
N THR A 323 -56.09 52.28 114.24
CA THR A 323 -54.84 52.40 114.99
C THR A 323 -54.24 51.00 115.22
N PRO A 324 -52.90 50.86 115.31
CA PRO A 324 -52.26 49.57 115.54
C PRO A 324 -52.76 48.90 116.82
N GLU A 325 -52.96 49.67 117.89
CA GLU A 325 -53.54 49.20 119.15
C GLU A 325 -54.94 48.58 118.99
N ALA A 326 -55.78 49.12 118.11
CA ALA A 326 -57.12 48.58 117.85
C ALA A 326 -57.08 47.32 116.96
N ILE A 327 -56.09 47.22 116.06
CA ILE A 327 -55.84 46.01 115.27
C ILE A 327 -55.32 44.90 116.19
N GLU A 328 -54.32 45.17 117.04
CA GLU A 328 -53.77 44.22 118.00
C GLU A 328 -54.83 43.74 119.01
N ALA A 329 -55.65 44.65 119.56
CA ALA A 329 -56.78 44.28 120.41
C ALA A 329 -57.78 43.36 119.68
N ALA A 330 -58.14 43.68 118.43
CA ALA A 330 -58.99 42.81 117.61
C ALA A 330 -58.32 41.46 117.32
N THR A 331 -57.00 41.40 117.09
CA THR A 331 -56.29 40.13 116.89
C THR A 331 -56.33 39.27 118.14
N ALA A 332 -56.16 39.86 119.33
CA ALA A 332 -56.20 39.15 120.60
C ALA A 332 -57.61 38.65 120.94
N GLU A 333 -58.66 39.44 120.68
CA GLU A 333 -60.06 39.00 120.80
C GLU A 333 -60.37 37.82 119.86
N LEU A 334 -59.94 37.88 118.60
CA LEU A 334 -60.22 36.85 117.59
C LEU A 334 -59.37 35.58 117.82
N GLN A 335 -58.14 35.73 118.33
CA GLN A 335 -57.30 34.61 118.79
C GLN A 335 -57.91 33.94 120.03
N ALA A 336 -58.37 34.70 121.02
CA ALA A 336 -59.08 34.15 122.17
C ALA A 336 -60.35 33.40 121.74
N GLN A 337 -61.15 33.95 120.82
CA GLN A 337 -62.31 33.25 120.25
C GLN A 337 -61.93 31.98 119.47
N ALA A 338 -60.80 31.97 118.76
CA ALA A 338 -60.30 30.79 118.07
C ALA A 338 -59.78 29.71 119.04
N GLU A 339 -59.14 30.11 120.15
CA GLU A 339 -58.71 29.22 121.22
C GLU A 339 -59.89 28.65 122.01
N GLU A 340 -60.87 29.48 122.39
CA GLU A 340 -62.12 29.08 123.03
C GLU A 340 -62.89 28.08 122.15
N ALA A 341 -63.06 28.39 120.85
CA ALA A 341 -63.68 27.48 119.89
C ALA A 341 -62.90 26.17 119.74
N ALA A 342 -61.56 26.21 119.76
CA ALA A 342 -60.73 25.00 119.73
C ALA A 342 -60.81 24.19 121.03
N THR A 343 -61.02 24.81 122.20
CA THR A 343 -61.29 24.09 123.46
C THR A 343 -62.70 23.51 123.50
N ILE A 344 -63.73 24.24 123.05
CA ILE A 344 -65.11 23.72 122.98
C ILE A 344 -65.18 22.53 121.99
N ALA A 345 -64.53 22.65 120.82
CA ALA A 345 -64.44 21.56 119.85
C ALA A 345 -63.56 20.37 120.32
N TYR A 346 -62.69 20.59 121.32
CA TYR A 346 -61.93 19.52 121.97
C TYR A 346 -62.76 18.81 123.04
N GLU A 347 -63.40 19.56 123.94
CA GLU A 347 -64.25 19.02 125.00
C GLU A 347 -65.43 18.24 124.42
N ALA A 348 -66.08 18.75 123.36
CA ALA A 348 -67.16 18.04 122.66
C ALA A 348 -66.68 16.71 122.03
N LYS A 349 -65.48 16.67 121.44
CA LYS A 349 -64.89 15.42 120.94
C LYS A 349 -64.53 14.45 122.06
N ARG A 350 -64.10 14.97 123.21
CA ARG A 350 -63.76 14.17 124.39
C ARG A 350 -65.00 13.57 125.06
N SER A 351 -66.10 14.31 125.15
CA SER A 351 -67.39 13.77 125.61
C SER A 351 -67.97 12.76 124.63
N GLU A 352 -67.96 13.03 123.32
CA GLU A 352 -68.41 12.06 122.30
C GLU A 352 -67.60 10.75 122.32
N ALA A 353 -66.30 10.81 122.61
CA ALA A 353 -65.46 9.62 122.75
C ALA A 353 -65.78 8.84 124.03
N ALA A 354 -65.96 9.54 125.16
CA ALA A 354 -66.27 8.94 126.45
C ALA A 354 -67.68 8.31 126.50
N GLU A 355 -68.68 8.93 125.86
CA GLU A 355 -70.04 8.38 125.78
C GLU A 355 -70.09 7.13 124.90
N LYS A 356 -69.46 7.13 123.72
CA LYS A 356 -69.36 5.93 122.86
C LYS A 356 -68.60 4.80 123.57
N ALA A 357 -67.54 5.11 124.31
CA ALA A 357 -66.82 4.12 125.11
C ALA A 357 -67.67 3.53 126.25
N ARG A 358 -68.58 4.31 126.85
CA ARG A 358 -69.56 3.82 127.82
C ARG A 358 -70.57 2.88 127.18
N GLU A 359 -71.24 3.33 126.12
CA GLU A 359 -72.23 2.52 125.40
C GLU A 359 -71.64 1.18 124.94
N GLU A 360 -70.42 1.21 124.38
CA GLU A 360 -69.71 -0.01 123.96
C GLU A 360 -69.28 -0.91 125.13
N ALA A 361 -68.90 -0.37 126.28
CA ALA A 361 -68.45 -1.16 127.43
C ALA A 361 -69.62 -1.74 128.23
N GLU A 362 -70.69 -0.96 128.44
CA GLU A 362 -71.93 -1.40 129.10
C GLU A 362 -72.63 -2.48 128.27
N ALA A 363 -72.75 -2.32 126.94
CA ALA A 363 -73.34 -3.34 126.08
C ALA A 363 -72.59 -4.68 126.15
N LYS A 364 -71.25 -4.66 126.15
CA LYS A 364 -70.43 -5.88 126.28
C LYS A 364 -70.55 -6.51 127.68
N ALA A 365 -70.69 -5.70 128.73
CA ALA A 365 -70.95 -6.19 130.09
C ALA A 365 -72.36 -6.79 130.25
N GLU A 366 -73.37 -6.24 129.57
CA GLU A 366 -74.73 -6.81 129.54
C GLU A 366 -74.77 -8.11 128.71
N GLU A 367 -74.07 -8.21 127.57
CA GLU A 367 -73.93 -9.48 126.84
C GLU A 367 -73.26 -10.57 127.70
N GLN A 368 -72.22 -10.23 128.46
CA GLN A 368 -71.60 -11.16 129.42
C GLN A 368 -72.58 -11.60 130.51
N ARG A 369 -73.39 -10.69 131.07
CA ARG A 369 -74.40 -11.04 132.09
C ARG A 369 -75.54 -11.90 131.54
N ALA A 370 -76.09 -11.54 130.37
CA ALA A 370 -77.17 -12.28 129.73
C ALA A 370 -76.76 -13.71 129.37
N ARG A 371 -75.52 -13.93 128.90
CA ARG A 371 -74.97 -15.28 128.71
C ARG A 371 -74.90 -16.09 130.01
N LEU A 372 -74.54 -15.43 131.12
CA LEU A 372 -74.45 -16.08 132.42
C LEU A 372 -75.83 -16.50 132.94
N GLU A 373 -76.85 -15.65 132.80
CA GLU A 373 -78.24 -16.01 133.10
C GLU A 373 -78.78 -17.11 132.18
N GLU A 374 -78.46 -17.11 130.88
CA GLU A 374 -78.89 -18.16 129.96
C GLU A 374 -78.30 -19.54 130.33
N LEU A 375 -77.04 -19.58 130.79
CA LEU A 375 -76.39 -20.80 131.27
C LEU A 375 -76.98 -21.28 132.61
N GLN A 376 -77.31 -20.36 133.52
CA GLN A 376 -77.99 -20.70 134.77
C GLN A 376 -79.43 -21.21 134.53
N ALA A 377 -80.18 -20.61 133.60
CA ALA A 377 -81.51 -21.06 133.22
C ALA A 377 -81.49 -22.49 132.63
N LYS A 378 -80.53 -22.79 131.74
CA LYS A 378 -80.36 -24.15 131.17
C LYS A 378 -79.99 -25.17 132.25
N ALA A 379 -79.12 -24.81 133.20
CA ALA A 379 -78.81 -25.67 134.34
C ALA A 379 -80.02 -25.93 135.26
N ALA A 380 -80.92 -24.96 135.40
CA ALA A 380 -82.16 -25.11 136.18
C ALA A 380 -83.22 -25.98 135.47
N GLU A 381 -83.41 -25.84 134.15
CA GLU A 381 -84.31 -26.73 133.39
C GLU A 381 -83.80 -28.18 133.38
N GLU A 382 -82.49 -28.40 133.19
CA GLU A 382 -81.88 -29.74 133.22
C GLU A 382 -82.00 -30.47 134.57
N ALA A 383 -82.13 -29.73 135.68
CA ALA A 383 -82.42 -30.28 137.00
C ALA A 383 -83.91 -30.59 137.17
N ALA A 384 -84.78 -29.68 136.74
CA ALA A 384 -86.24 -29.82 136.86
C ALA A 384 -86.80 -31.05 136.11
N GLU A 385 -86.28 -31.39 134.93
CA GLU A 385 -86.68 -32.63 134.22
C GLU A 385 -86.22 -33.92 134.92
N ARG A 386 -85.21 -33.84 135.81
CA ARG A 386 -84.57 -35.01 136.44
C ARG A 386 -85.21 -35.44 137.76
N GLY A 387 -85.96 -34.53 138.40
CA GLY A 387 -86.59 -34.78 139.69
C GLY A 387 -85.62 -34.76 140.88
N GLU A 388 -84.49 -34.06 140.73
CA GLU A 388 -83.46 -33.83 141.76
C GLU A 388 -83.38 -32.32 142.05
N ASP A 389 -82.97 -31.93 143.26
CA ASP A 389 -82.81 -30.51 143.60
C ASP A 389 -81.67 -29.87 142.77
N PRO A 390 -81.75 -28.56 142.42
CA PRO A 390 -80.78 -27.92 141.53
C PRO A 390 -79.33 -27.95 142.04
N PRO A 391 -78.33 -28.11 141.16
CA PRO A 391 -76.92 -28.17 141.56
C PRO A 391 -76.44 -26.84 142.18
N GLU A 392 -75.73 -26.92 143.32
CA GLU A 392 -75.34 -25.75 144.13
C GLU A 392 -74.24 -24.86 143.49
N GLU A 393 -73.56 -25.31 142.44
CA GLU A 393 -72.47 -24.57 141.79
C GLU A 393 -72.88 -24.09 140.37
N PRO A 394 -73.11 -22.78 140.16
CA PRO A 394 -73.56 -22.24 138.88
C PRO A 394 -72.42 -22.16 137.84
N PRO A 395 -72.72 -22.31 136.54
CA PRO A 395 -71.72 -22.25 135.47
C PRO A 395 -71.06 -20.86 135.37
N GLN A 396 -69.76 -20.86 135.06
CA GLN A 396 -68.92 -19.68 134.88
C GLN A 396 -68.54 -19.50 133.40
N LEU A 397 -68.16 -18.27 133.02
CA LEU A 397 -67.72 -17.94 131.66
C LEU A 397 -66.19 -18.00 131.54
N ASP A 398 -65.69 -18.32 130.35
CA ASP A 398 -64.24 -18.44 130.03
C ASP A 398 -63.48 -17.10 130.02
N GLU A 399 -64.19 -15.96 130.15
CA GLU A 399 -63.62 -14.62 130.09
C GLU A 399 -63.92 -13.82 131.37
N PRO A 400 -62.97 -13.01 131.89
CA PRO A 400 -63.22 -12.13 133.03
C PRO A 400 -64.22 -11.02 132.67
N MET A 401 -65.00 -10.58 133.67
CA MET A 401 -65.99 -9.52 133.49
C MET A 401 -65.32 -8.17 133.18
N ILE A 402 -65.87 -7.44 132.21
CA ILE A 402 -65.31 -6.15 131.75
C ILE A 402 -65.49 -5.05 132.80
N ASP A 403 -64.41 -4.31 133.09
CA ASP A 403 -64.46 -3.10 133.91
C ASP A 403 -64.74 -1.87 133.03
N VAL A 404 -65.94 -1.32 133.19
CA VAL A 404 -66.48 -0.23 132.37
C VAL A 404 -65.76 1.10 132.64
N GLU A 405 -65.33 1.38 133.88
CA GLU A 405 -64.75 2.70 134.21
C GLU A 405 -63.34 2.87 133.63
N ALA A 406 -62.58 1.78 133.52
CA ALA A 406 -61.21 1.80 132.98
C ALA A 406 -61.17 2.12 131.47
N LEU A 407 -61.99 1.45 130.65
CA LEU A 407 -62.01 1.64 129.19
C LEU A 407 -62.48 3.05 128.79
N VAL A 408 -63.37 3.63 129.58
CA VAL A 408 -63.88 5.00 129.36
C VAL A 408 -62.81 6.05 129.64
N ALA A 409 -61.97 5.84 130.65
CA ALA A 409 -60.83 6.72 130.92
C ALA A 409 -59.78 6.65 129.79
N GLU A 410 -59.43 5.45 129.32
CA GLU A 410 -58.47 5.26 128.22
C GLU A 410 -58.96 5.91 126.91
N ALA A 411 -60.24 5.75 126.57
CA ALA A 411 -60.84 6.41 125.42
C ALA A 411 -60.91 7.95 125.55
N ALA A 412 -61.13 8.48 126.76
CA ALA A 412 -61.20 9.92 127.02
C ALA A 412 -59.83 10.62 126.98
N ASP A 413 -58.72 9.91 127.23
CA ASP A 413 -57.36 10.45 127.16
C ASP A 413 -56.68 10.24 125.80
N ALA A 414 -57.25 9.41 124.91
CA ALA A 414 -56.76 9.19 123.55
C ALA A 414 -57.12 10.29 122.51
N VAL A 415 -57.85 11.34 122.92
CA VAL A 415 -58.29 12.42 122.01
C VAL A 415 -57.24 13.53 121.93
N GLU A 416 -56.73 13.83 120.74
CA GLU A 416 -55.79 14.94 120.52
C GLU A 416 -56.50 16.30 120.35
N LYS A 417 -55.88 17.38 120.85
CA LYS A 417 -56.42 18.75 120.69
C LYS A 417 -56.25 19.22 119.24
N PRO A 418 -57.32 19.67 118.55
CA PRO A 418 -57.19 20.21 117.19
C PRO A 418 -56.33 21.49 117.18
N PRO A 419 -55.54 21.73 116.11
CA PRO A 419 -54.79 22.96 115.97
C PRO A 419 -55.74 24.15 115.89
N VAL A 420 -55.39 25.23 116.61
CA VAL A 420 -56.12 26.50 116.56
C VAL A 420 -56.02 27.06 115.14
N LYS A 421 -57.13 27.54 114.57
CA LYS A 421 -57.11 28.21 113.26
C LYS A 421 -56.32 29.51 113.39
N GLU A 422 -55.19 29.63 112.70
CA GLU A 422 -54.44 30.88 112.61
C GLU A 422 -55.34 32.01 112.08
N VAL A 423 -55.31 33.14 112.79
CA VAL A 423 -56.13 34.32 112.48
C VAL A 423 -55.43 35.13 111.39
N MET A 424 -56.02 35.18 110.20
CA MET A 424 -55.47 35.92 109.07
C MET A 424 -55.93 37.38 109.08
N ASP A 425 -55.15 38.28 108.45
CA ASP A 425 -55.50 39.70 108.30
C ASP A 425 -56.90 39.91 107.68
N ILE A 426 -57.35 39.01 106.79
CA ILE A 426 -58.70 39.07 106.22
C ILE A 426 -59.80 38.75 107.24
N ASP A 427 -59.55 37.87 108.20
CA ASP A 427 -60.50 37.56 109.29
C ASP A 427 -60.62 38.77 110.24
N ILE A 428 -59.48 39.39 110.57
CA ILE A 428 -59.40 40.62 111.38
C ILE A 428 -60.13 41.77 110.69
N LEU A 429 -59.92 41.96 109.38
CA LEU A 429 -60.56 43.03 108.62
C LEU A 429 -62.09 42.85 108.58
N SER A 430 -62.59 41.61 108.40
CA SER A 430 -64.03 41.33 108.51
C SER A 430 -64.54 41.64 109.92
N TYR A 431 -63.89 41.10 110.96
CA TYR A 431 -64.30 41.33 112.35
C TYR A 431 -64.36 42.82 112.72
N MET A 432 -63.39 43.63 112.27
CA MET A 432 -63.40 45.09 112.51
C MET A 432 -64.46 45.85 111.71
N LEU A 433 -64.87 45.36 110.52
CA LEU A 433 -66.03 45.88 109.78
C LEU A 433 -67.35 45.48 110.47
N ASP A 434 -67.49 44.21 110.84
CA ASP A 434 -68.71 43.64 111.43
C ASP A 434 -68.98 44.20 112.84
N LYS A 435 -67.92 44.48 113.61
CA LYS A 435 -67.95 45.22 114.90
C LYS A 435 -68.12 46.74 114.73
N GLY A 436 -68.10 47.25 113.50
CA GLY A 436 -68.27 48.68 113.18
C GLY A 436 -67.11 49.59 113.55
N ALA A 437 -65.95 49.03 113.92
CA ALA A 437 -64.73 49.78 114.24
C ALA A 437 -64.09 50.41 112.98
N ILE A 438 -64.28 49.76 111.83
CA ILE A 438 -63.94 50.26 110.50
C ILE A 438 -65.22 50.36 109.67
N THR A 439 -65.29 51.31 108.73
CA THR A 439 -66.36 51.37 107.72
C THR A 439 -65.81 51.19 106.30
N LYS A 440 -66.61 50.61 105.43
CA LYS A 440 -66.26 50.41 104.01
C LYS A 440 -65.90 51.71 103.30
N ASP A 441 -66.62 52.79 103.58
CA ASP A 441 -66.41 54.09 102.95
C ASP A 441 -65.11 54.74 103.44
N ALA A 442 -64.70 54.53 104.70
CA ALA A 442 -63.40 54.96 105.21
C ALA A 442 -62.25 54.23 104.49
N ILE A 443 -62.36 52.91 104.25
CA ILE A 443 -61.38 52.14 103.45
C ILE A 443 -61.31 52.68 102.01
N ILE A 444 -62.46 52.98 101.39
CA ILE A 444 -62.49 53.52 100.02
C ILE A 444 -61.84 54.92 99.98
N GLN A 445 -62.11 55.76 100.98
CA GLN A 445 -61.55 57.11 101.05
C GLN A 445 -60.03 57.09 101.31
N SER A 446 -59.52 56.24 102.20
CA SER A 446 -58.08 56.12 102.44
C SER A 446 -57.34 55.51 101.24
N LEU A 447 -57.90 54.50 100.57
CA LEU A 447 -57.39 53.98 99.30
C LEU A 447 -57.36 55.06 98.20
N ALA A 448 -58.41 55.89 98.11
CA ALA A 448 -58.45 56.99 97.15
C ALA A 448 -57.41 58.09 97.44
N VAL A 449 -57.11 58.37 98.72
CA VAL A 449 -56.01 59.26 99.11
C VAL A 449 -54.66 58.63 98.78
N HIS A 450 -54.44 57.36 99.10
CA HIS A 450 -53.20 56.65 98.80
C HIS A 450 -52.93 56.58 97.28
N ALA A 451 -53.97 56.41 96.47
CA ALA A 451 -53.87 56.39 95.00
C ALA A 451 -53.41 57.73 94.38
N LEU A 452 -53.35 58.82 95.15
CA LEU A 452 -52.75 60.09 94.71
C LEU A 452 -51.21 60.10 94.77
N GLY A 453 -50.59 59.12 95.46
CA GLY A 453 -49.14 59.05 95.66
C GLY A 453 -48.60 60.34 96.29
N ASP A 454 -47.55 60.91 95.70
CA ASP A 454 -46.91 62.16 96.13
C ASP A 454 -47.85 63.39 96.20
N LYS A 455 -49.05 63.30 95.60
CA LYS A 455 -50.08 64.36 95.66
C LYS A 455 -51.04 64.21 96.84
N ALA A 456 -50.95 63.12 97.61
CA ALA A 456 -51.70 62.94 98.84
C ALA A 456 -51.22 63.93 99.92
N PHE A 457 -52.11 64.38 100.80
CA PHE A 457 -51.71 65.23 101.93
C PHE A 457 -50.77 64.48 102.89
N THR A 458 -50.83 63.15 102.95
CA THR A 458 -49.95 62.29 103.74
C THR A 458 -48.48 62.30 103.25
N ALA A 459 -48.23 62.69 102.00
CA ALA A 459 -46.88 62.90 101.45
C ALA A 459 -46.37 64.34 101.68
N ASN A 460 -47.21 65.26 102.15
CA ASN A 460 -46.83 66.63 102.46
C ASN A 460 -46.15 66.68 103.84
N PRO A 461 -44.93 67.24 104.00
CA PRO A 461 -44.21 67.27 105.28
C PRO A 461 -44.90 68.05 106.40
N LEU A 462 -46.00 68.78 106.12
CA LEU A 462 -46.85 69.41 107.14
C LEU A 462 -47.87 68.45 107.79
N PHE A 463 -48.16 67.30 107.18
CA PHE A 463 -49.14 66.31 107.65
C PHE A 463 -48.59 64.88 107.68
N ALA A 464 -47.31 64.69 107.37
CA ALA A 464 -46.60 63.47 107.72
C ALA A 464 -46.50 63.34 109.25
N GLU A 465 -46.85 62.18 109.78
CA GLU A 465 -46.58 61.84 111.18
C GLU A 465 -45.08 61.94 111.48
N PRO A 466 -44.67 62.28 112.72
CA PRO A 466 -43.26 62.44 113.06
C PRO A 466 -42.51 61.11 112.84
N SER A 467 -41.71 61.07 111.77
CA SER A 467 -40.99 59.88 111.35
C SER A 467 -40.11 59.33 112.49
N SER A 468 -40.36 58.08 112.87
CA SER A 468 -39.52 57.25 113.73
C SER A 468 -38.22 56.87 113.00
N ALA A 469 -37.34 57.86 112.83
CA ALA A 469 -36.15 57.78 111.99
C ALA A 469 -34.96 57.04 112.65
N SER A 470 -35.06 55.70 112.73
CA SER A 470 -33.94 54.73 112.74
C SER A 470 -34.52 53.32 112.73
N THR A 471 -34.10 52.40 111.85
CA THR A 471 -32.71 51.90 111.72
C THR A 471 -32.41 51.47 110.28
#